data_AF-A0A920YME3-F1
#
_entry.id   AF-A0A920YME3-F1
#
_cell.length_a   1.000
_cell.length_b   1.000
_cell.length_c   1.000
_cell.angle_alpha   90.00
_cell.angle_beta   90.00
_cell.angle_gamma   90.00
#
_symmetry.space_group_name_H-M   'P 1'
#
loop_
_entity.id
_entity.type
_entity.pdbx_description
1 polymer ?
#
loop_
_entity_poly.entity_id
_entity_poly.type
_entity_poly.pdbx_seq_one_letter_code
_entity_poly.pdbx_strand_id
1 'polypeptide(L)' 'MENGQLTWITNFIWGIADDVLRDLYVRGKYRDVILPMTVISRLDAVLEPTKQAVLDMKVTLDKAGITNQDFALRQASR' A
#
# COMPACT_ATOMS: atom_id res chain seq x y z
N MET A 1 6.72 20.05 -0.22
CA MET A 1 7.06 19.54 1.12
C MET A 1 8.27 20.30 1.59
N GLU A 2 8.21 20.94 2.75
CA GLU A 2 9.39 21.62 3.32
C GLU A 2 10.42 20.60 3.81
N ASN A 3 11.70 20.92 3.71
CA ASN A 3 12.79 20.01 4.12
C ASN A 3 12.67 19.55 5.58
N GLY A 4 12.13 20.38 6.47
CA GLY A 4 11.88 20.01 7.87
C GLY A 4 10.88 18.85 8.02
N GLN A 5 9.87 18.80 7.17
CA GLN A 5 8.85 17.74 7.19
C GLN A 5 9.43 16.39 6.75
N LEU A 6 10.33 16.38 5.75
CA LEU A 6 10.98 15.14 5.27
C LEU A 6 11.90 14.52 6.34
N THR A 7 12.66 15.35 7.05
CA THR A 7 13.52 14.89 8.17
C THR A 7 12.67 14.29 9.28
N TRP A 8 11.55 14.92 9.63
CA TRP A 8 10.65 14.39 10.65
C TRP A 8 10.05 13.03 10.26
N ILE A 9 9.52 12.91 9.03
CA ILE A 9 8.95 11.63 8.52
C ILE A 9 10.02 10.52 8.55
N THR A 10 11.23 10.85 8.12
CA THR A 10 12.34 9.88 8.09
C THR A 10 12.67 9.39 9.49
N ASN A 11 12.79 10.30 10.46
CA ASN A 11 13.08 9.94 11.85
C ASN A 11 11.94 9.12 12.47
N PHE A 12 10.69 9.45 12.16
CA PHE A 12 9.52 8.69 12.62
C PHE A 12 9.53 7.24 12.11
N ILE A 13 9.79 7.04 10.81
CA ILE A 13 9.87 5.70 10.21
C ILE A 13 10.99 4.88 10.84
N TRP A 14 12.18 5.48 11.00
CA TRP A 14 13.31 4.80 11.64
C TRP A 14 13.06 4.47 13.11
N GLY A 15 12.37 5.34 13.85
CA GLY A 15 11.97 5.09 15.24
C GLY A 15 11.07 3.85 15.38
N ILE A 16 10.02 3.77 14.56
CA ILE A 16 9.13 2.58 14.55
C ILE A 16 9.90 1.32 14.18
N ALA A 17 10.77 1.39 13.16
CA ALA A 17 11.56 0.24 12.74
C ALA A 17 12.48 -0.25 13.86
N ASP A 18 13.10 0.67 14.60
CA ASP A 18 13.91 0.36 15.77
C ASP A 18 13.11 -0.20 16.95
N ASP A 19 11.80 0.05 17.04
CA ASP A 19 10.95 -0.49 18.10
C ASP A 19 10.40 -1.88 17.74
N VAL A 20 10.08 -2.11 16.46
CA VAL A 20 9.42 -3.35 16.00
C VAL A 20 10.41 -4.40 15.48
N LEU A 21 11.49 -3.98 14.82
CA LEU A 21 12.37 -4.90 14.08
C LEU A 21 13.70 -5.19 14.78
N ARG A 22 14.07 -4.44 15.82
CA ARG A 22 15.40 -4.49 16.44
C ARG A 22 15.83 -5.87 16.95
N ASP A 23 14.89 -6.64 17.50
CA ASP A 23 15.19 -7.98 18.05
C ASP A 23 15.05 -9.11 17.02
N LEU A 24 14.50 -8.80 15.84
CA LEU A 24 14.25 -9.76 14.76
C LEU A 24 15.26 -9.62 13.61
N TYR A 25 15.72 -8.39 13.35
CA TYR A 25 16.58 -8.04 12.24
C TYR A 25 17.66 -7.07 12.69
N VAL A 26 18.87 -7.21 12.14
CA VAL A 26 19.90 -6.18 12.29
C VAL A 26 19.50 -4.92 11.53
N ARG A 27 19.92 -3.73 11.96
CA ARG A 27 19.58 -2.45 11.32
C ARG A 27 19.84 -2.41 9.80
N GLY A 28 20.91 -3.08 9.33
CA GLY A 28 21.21 -3.20 7.90
C GLY A 28 20.14 -3.94 7.08
N LYS A 29 19.25 -4.70 7.74
CA LYS A 29 18.17 -5.50 7.14
C LYS A 29 16.80 -4.84 7.21
N TYR A 30 16.64 -3.72 7.91
CA TYR A 30 15.34 -3.03 7.98
C TYR A 30 14.81 -2.63 6.60
N ARG A 31 15.71 -2.26 5.70
CA ARG A 31 15.36 -1.91 4.31
C ARG A 31 14.59 -3.03 3.60
N ASP A 32 14.95 -4.28 3.87
CA ASP A 32 14.35 -5.46 3.24
C ASP A 32 12.87 -5.62 3.65
N VAL A 33 12.45 -4.99 4.75
CA VAL A 33 11.06 -4.97 5.24
C VAL A 33 10.36 -3.66 4.89
N ILE A 34 11.01 -2.51 5.15
CA ILE A 34 10.41 -1.19 4.97
C ILE A 34 10.08 -0.92 3.50
N LEU A 35 10.97 -1.27 2.57
CA LEU A 35 10.76 -1.01 1.14
C LEU A 35 9.52 -1.73 0.58
N PRO A 36 9.36 -3.06 0.71
CA PRO A 36 8.17 -3.72 0.19
C PRO A 36 6.88 -3.21 0.84
N MET A 37 6.89 -2.93 2.16
CA MET A 37 5.72 -2.34 2.84
C MET A 37 5.39 -0.94 2.30
N THR A 38 6.39 -0.11 2.03
CA THR A 38 6.20 1.22 1.43
C THR A 38 5.63 1.12 0.01
N VAL A 39 6.08 0.13 -0.79
CA VAL A 39 5.55 -0.11 -2.14
C VAL A 39 4.07 -0.51 -2.07
N ILE A 40 3.71 -1.44 -1.18
CA ILE A 40 2.30 -1.86 -0.99
C ILE A 40 1.44 -0.66 -0.58
N SER A 41 1.89 0.11 0.42
CA SER A 41 1.18 1.31 0.87
C SER A 41 1.00 2.33 -0.25
N ARG A 42 1.99 2.49 -1.13
CA ARG A 42 1.88 3.37 -2.29
C ARG A 42 0.86 2.84 -3.32
N LEU A 43 0.83 1.54 -3.58
CA LEU A 43 -0.17 0.94 -4.47
C LEU A 43 -1.58 1.15 -3.93
N ASP A 44 -1.78 0.95 -2.62
CA ASP A 44 -3.05 1.21 -1.95
C ASP A 44 -3.46 2.68 -2.05
N ALA A 45 -2.55 3.61 -1.77
CA ALA A 45 -2.82 5.06 -1.86
C ALA A 45 -3.17 5.52 -3.28
N VAL A 46 -2.60 4.89 -4.31
CA VAL A 46 -2.94 5.18 -5.72
C VAL A 46 -4.33 4.65 -6.06
N LEU A 47 -4.73 3.52 -5.50
CA LEU A 47 -6.04 2.92 -5.71
C LEU A 47 -7.13 3.53 -4.81
N GLU A 48 -6.76 4.25 -3.76
CA GLU A 48 -7.69 4.81 -2.76
C GLU A 48 -8.86 5.62 -3.36
N PRO A 49 -8.67 6.50 -4.36
CA PRO A 49 -9.77 7.26 -4.95
C PRO A 49 -10.81 6.40 -5.68
N THR A 50 -10.39 5.25 -6.22
CA THR A 50 -11.24 4.37 -7.06
C THR A 50 -11.62 3.06 -6.35
N LYS A 51 -11.15 2.86 -5.12
CA LYS A 51 -11.34 1.63 -4.34
C LYS A 51 -12.81 1.21 -4.23
N GLN A 52 -13.69 2.16 -3.92
CA GLN A 52 -15.13 1.85 -3.80
C GLN A 52 -15.73 1.44 -5.15
N ALA A 53 -15.39 2.11 -6.25
CA ALA A 53 -15.87 1.78 -7.58
C ALA A 53 -15.44 0.36 -8.01
N VAL A 54 -14.20 -0.04 -7.70
CA VAL A 54 -13.70 -1.39 -7.95
C VAL A 54 -14.47 -2.43 -7.13
N LEU A 55 -14.75 -2.15 -5.86
CA LEU A 55 -15.52 -3.05 -4.99
C LEU A 55 -16.97 -3.22 -5.47
N ASP A 56 -17.63 -2.13 -5.85
CA ASP A 56 -19.01 -2.16 -6.35
C ASP A 56 -19.10 -2.93 -7.68
N MET A 57 -18.12 -2.74 -8.57
CA MET A 57 -17.99 -3.50 -9.81
C MET A 57 -17.81 -4.99 -9.52
N LYS A 58 -16.91 -5.34 -8.58
CA LYS A 58 -16.69 -6.74 -8.17
C LYS A 58 -17.98 -7.40 -7.69
N VAL A 59 -18.72 -6.73 -6.79
CA VAL A 59 -20.01 -7.24 -6.29
C VAL A 59 -21.01 -7.46 -7.42
N THR A 60 -21.03 -6.56 -8.41
CA THR A 60 -21.92 -6.68 -9.57
C THR A 60 -21.56 -7.88 -10.45
N LEU A 61 -20.26 -8.08 -10.73
CA LEU A 61 -19.76 -9.19 -11.53
C LEU A 61 -19.96 -10.54 -10.83
N ASP A 62 -19.74 -10.59 -9.51
CA ASP A 62 -19.94 -11.78 -8.68
C ASP A 62 -21.42 -12.20 -8.70
N LYS A 63 -22.36 -11.23 -8.55
CA LYS A 63 -23.81 -11.48 -8.67
C LYS A 63 -24.21 -11.97 -10.07
N ALA A 64 -23.53 -11.49 -11.11
CA ALA A 64 -23.75 -11.91 -12.48
C ALA A 64 -23.11 -13.26 -12.82
N GLY A 65 -22.33 -13.87 -11.90
CA GLY A 65 -21.63 -15.13 -12.14
C GLY A 65 -20.49 -15.03 -13.17
N ILE A 66 -19.98 -13.82 -13.42
CA ILE A 66 -18.91 -13.59 -14.40
C ILE A 66 -17.57 -14.00 -13.78
N THR A 67 -16.94 -15.02 -14.35
CA THR A 67 -15.64 -15.55 -13.90
C THR A 67 -14.45 -14.75 -14.40
N ASN A 68 -14.52 -14.15 -15.60
CA ASN A 68 -13.44 -13.30 -16.12
C ASN A 68 -13.70 -11.81 -15.83
N GLN A 69 -13.16 -11.32 -14.72
CA GLN A 69 -13.43 -9.98 -14.20
C GLN A 69 -12.30 -8.96 -14.47
N ASP A 70 -11.13 -9.40 -14.96
CA ASP A 70 -9.90 -8.58 -15.03
C ASP A 70 -10.12 -7.23 -15.73
N PHE A 71 -10.69 -7.27 -16.94
CA PHE A 71 -10.90 -6.07 -17.74
C PHE A 71 -11.82 -5.06 -17.05
N ALA A 72 -12.94 -5.53 -16.49
CA ALA A 72 -13.94 -4.69 -15.85
C ALA A 72 -13.42 -4.06 -14.56
N LEU A 73 -12.68 -4.82 -13.74
CA LEU A 73 -12.08 -4.29 -12.50
C LEU A 73 -10.97 -3.28 -12.80
N ARG A 74 -10.16 -3.51 -13.84
CA ARG A 74 -9.12 -2.56 -14.26
C ARG A 74 -9.68 -1.29 -14.88
N GLN A 75 -10.86 -1.36 -15.49
CA GLN A 75 -11.56 -0.17 -15.94
C GLN A 75 -12.09 0.64 -14.76
N ALA A 76 -12.63 -0.03 -13.73
CA ALA A 76 -13.11 0.61 -12.51
C ALA A 76 -11.98 1.22 -11.66
N SER A 77 -10.74 0.74 -11.81
CA SER A 77 -9.58 1.26 -11.07
C SER A 77 -8.90 2.47 -11.72
N ARG A 78 -9.29 2.85 -12.94
CA ARG A 78 -8.68 3.97 -13.68
C ARG A 78 -9.16 5.34 -13.23
#